data_AF-A0A7K0DR88-F1
#
_entry.id   AF-A0A7K0DR88-F1
#
_cell.length_a   1.000
_cell.length_b   1.000
_cell.length_c   1.000
_cell.angle_alpha   90.00
_cell.angle_beta   90.00
_cell.angle_gamma   90.00
#
_symmetry.space_group_name_H-M   'P 1'
#
loop_
_entity.id
_entity.type
_entity.pdbx_description
1 polymer ?
#
loop_
_entity_poly.entity_id
_entity_poly.type
_entity_poly.pdbx_seq_one_letter_code
_entity_poly.pdbx_strand_id
1 'polypeptide(L)'
;MTEHDYAGGAPERGDSGVPEQQPADTGAAAERNELDLQLDCSAVLADVWMMLDGECDESTRARLQHHIENCSPCIEAYGLEEKLKRLLSTKCGGERAPESLRQRLTLEYRRVTIVETRGES
;
A
#
# COMPACT_ATOMS: atom_id res chain seq x y z
N MET A 1 61.18 1.40 -40.35
CA MET A 1 60.54 1.45 -41.67
C MET A 1 59.12 0.94 -41.48
N THR A 2 58.09 1.76 -41.35
CA THR A 2 57.94 3.15 -41.80
C THR A 2 56.92 3.84 -40.89
N GLU A 3 57.25 5.09 -40.54
CA GLU A 3 56.40 6.05 -39.86
C GLU A 3 55.14 6.34 -40.68
N HIS A 4 54.03 6.64 -40.00
CA HIS A 4 53.01 7.51 -40.57
C HIS A 4 52.43 8.38 -39.46
N ASP A 5 53.11 9.50 -39.25
CA ASP A 5 52.51 10.74 -38.80
C ASP A 5 51.34 11.13 -39.71
N TYR A 6 50.18 11.41 -39.11
CA TYR A 6 49.24 12.34 -39.70
C TYR A 6 48.53 13.12 -38.59
N ALA A 7 49.14 14.24 -38.23
CA ALA A 7 48.48 15.33 -37.54
C ALA A 7 47.54 16.03 -38.52
N GLY A 8 46.25 16.11 -38.18
CA GLY A 8 45.25 16.83 -38.95
C GLY A 8 44.10 17.25 -38.04
N GLY A 9 44.21 18.46 -37.47
CA GLY A 9 43.19 19.07 -36.62
C GLY A 9 41.91 19.40 -37.39
N ALA A 10 40.77 19.27 -36.72
CA ALA A 10 39.46 19.70 -37.18
C ALA A 10 38.91 20.79 -36.23
N PRO A 11 38.17 21.79 -36.75
CA PRO A 11 37.85 23.03 -36.04
C PRO A 11 36.71 22.91 -35.04
N GLU A 12 36.81 23.69 -33.96
CA GLU A 12 35.80 23.86 -32.93
C GLU A 12 34.52 24.48 -33.47
N ARG A 13 33.37 23.86 -33.20
CA ARG A 13 32.04 24.44 -33.41
C ARG A 13 31.29 24.46 -32.10
N GLY A 14 30.83 25.67 -31.77
CA GLY A 14 30.34 26.11 -30.46
C GLY A 14 29.23 25.27 -29.85
N ASP A 15 29.40 25.02 -28.56
CA ASP A 15 28.36 24.67 -27.62
C ASP A 15 28.09 25.92 -26.76
N SER A 16 26.88 26.48 -26.86
CA SER A 16 26.22 27.25 -25.79
C SER A 16 25.04 28.03 -26.36
N GLY A 17 23.85 27.50 -26.18
CA GLY A 17 22.60 28.15 -26.54
C GLY A 17 21.41 27.26 -26.24
N VAL A 18 21.31 26.72 -25.02
CA VAL A 18 20.07 26.10 -24.55
C VAL A 18 19.12 27.23 -24.18
N PRO A 19 17.93 27.34 -24.79
CA PRO A 19 16.95 28.32 -24.37
C PRO A 19 16.39 27.91 -23.00
N GLU A 20 16.55 28.81 -22.04
CA GLU A 20 15.99 28.75 -20.70
C GLU A 20 14.45 28.72 -20.81
N GLN A 21 13.87 27.53 -20.65
CA GLN A 21 12.43 27.35 -20.59
C GLN A 21 11.95 27.74 -19.19
N GLN A 22 11.27 28.89 -19.09
CA GLN A 22 10.48 29.26 -17.92
C GLN A 22 9.37 28.23 -17.70
N PRO A 23 9.23 27.59 -16.52
CA PRO A 23 7.99 26.93 -16.19
C PRO A 23 6.93 28.00 -15.88
N ALA A 24 5.94 28.05 -16.76
CA ALA A 24 4.73 28.83 -16.63
C ALA A 24 3.95 28.44 -15.36
N ASP A 25 3.49 29.48 -14.68
CA ASP A 25 2.38 29.47 -13.73
C ASP A 25 1.24 28.60 -14.28
N THR A 26 1.06 27.41 -13.71
CA THR A 26 -0.15 26.63 -13.91
C THR A 26 -0.48 25.84 -12.65
N GLY A 27 -1.55 26.26 -11.99
CA GLY A 27 -2.48 25.33 -11.38
C GLY A 27 -2.44 25.21 -9.86
N ALA A 28 -3.34 25.95 -9.22
CA ALA A 28 -3.90 25.73 -7.88
C ALA A 28 -4.66 24.38 -7.75
N ALA A 29 -4.03 23.28 -8.18
CA ALA A 29 -4.52 21.90 -8.07
C ALA A 29 -3.50 20.97 -7.38
N ALA A 30 -2.27 21.42 -7.13
CA ALA A 30 -1.23 20.62 -6.48
C ALA A 30 -1.41 20.49 -4.95
N GLU A 31 -1.92 21.51 -4.27
CA GLU A 31 -1.93 21.54 -2.79
C GLU A 31 -3.00 20.64 -2.13
N ARG A 32 -3.90 20.04 -2.90
CA ARG A 32 -4.88 19.06 -2.40
C ARG A 32 -4.48 17.60 -2.64
N ASN A 33 -3.29 17.35 -3.21
CA ASN A 33 -2.80 16.02 -3.56
C ASN A 33 -1.48 15.65 -2.86
N GLU A 34 -1.03 16.41 -1.86
CA GLU A 34 0.24 16.13 -1.17
C GLU A 34 0.06 15.24 0.06
N LEU A 35 -1.16 15.15 0.61
CA LEU A 35 -1.47 14.29 1.75
C LEU A 35 -1.81 12.85 1.34
N ASP A 36 -2.34 12.64 0.12
CA ASP A 36 -2.70 11.33 -0.42
C ASP A 36 -1.52 10.59 -1.10
N LEU A 37 -0.44 11.30 -1.42
CA LEU A 37 0.83 10.72 -1.89
C LEU A 37 1.83 10.40 -0.77
N GLN A 38 1.54 10.78 0.48
CA GLN A 38 2.49 10.69 1.60
C GLN A 38 2.42 9.41 2.43
N LEU A 39 1.76 8.35 1.94
CA LEU A 39 1.98 7.02 2.48
C LEU A 39 3.17 6.39 1.73
N ASP A 40 4.26 6.15 2.46
CA ASP A 40 5.36 5.36 1.94
C ASP A 40 4.87 3.93 1.70
N CYS A 41 5.25 3.33 0.56
CA CYS A 41 4.83 1.97 0.23
C CYS A 41 5.17 0.98 1.36
N SER A 42 6.24 1.21 2.12
CA SER A 42 6.59 0.39 3.29
C SER A 42 5.53 0.42 4.39
N ALA A 43 5.03 1.59 4.78
CA ALA A 43 3.95 1.68 5.77
C ALA A 43 2.65 1.05 5.24
N VAL A 44 2.32 1.26 3.96
CA VAL A 44 1.14 0.64 3.35
C VAL A 44 1.24 -0.88 3.44
N LEU A 45 2.36 -1.45 3.03
CA LEU A 45 2.58 -2.90 3.05
C LEU A 45 2.63 -3.48 4.47
N ALA A 46 3.12 -2.73 5.46
CA ALA A 46 3.07 -3.16 6.85
C ALA A 46 1.63 -3.36 7.36
N ASP A 47 0.69 -2.55 6.87
CA ASP A 47 -0.70 -2.56 7.31
C ASP A 47 -1.64 -3.41 6.42
N VAL A 48 -1.17 -3.95 5.30
CA VAL A 48 -1.99 -4.78 4.40
C VAL A 48 -2.55 -6.03 5.11
N TRP A 49 -1.77 -6.66 5.99
CA TRP A 49 -2.25 -7.84 6.73
C TRP A 49 -3.42 -7.50 7.65
N MET A 50 -3.34 -6.39 8.37
CA MET A 50 -4.44 -5.89 9.21
C MET A 50 -5.69 -5.61 8.38
N MET A 51 -5.53 -5.03 7.18
CA MET A 51 -6.64 -4.86 6.25
C MET A 51 -7.23 -6.20 5.81
N LEU A 52 -6.39 -7.14 5.38
CA LEU A 52 -6.82 -8.45 4.91
C LEU A 52 -7.51 -9.25 6.01
N ASP A 53 -7.13 -9.10 7.28
CA ASP A 53 -7.74 -9.76 8.45
C ASP A 53 -9.04 -9.08 8.90
N GLY A 54 -9.35 -7.90 8.34
CA GLY A 54 -10.51 -7.12 8.75
C GLY A 54 -10.31 -6.44 10.11
N GLU A 55 -9.07 -6.29 10.55
CA GLU A 55 -8.66 -5.72 11.84
C GLU A 55 -8.37 -4.21 11.74
N CYS A 56 -8.53 -3.60 10.56
CA CYS A 56 -8.40 -2.15 10.40
C CYS A 56 -9.77 -1.44 10.49
N ASP A 57 -9.74 -0.19 10.96
CA ASP A 57 -10.90 0.69 10.91
C ASP A 57 -11.18 1.18 9.47
N GLU A 58 -12.38 1.69 9.23
CA GLU A 58 -12.82 2.08 7.89
C GLU A 58 -12.00 3.24 7.29
N SER A 59 -11.48 4.16 8.13
CA SER A 59 -10.65 5.26 7.64
C SER A 59 -9.27 4.77 7.18
N THR A 60 -8.68 3.84 7.93
CA THR A 60 -7.42 3.18 7.56
C THR A 60 -7.61 2.33 6.30
N ARG A 61 -8.70 1.58 6.19
CA ARG A 61 -9.04 0.83 4.97
C ARG A 61 -9.11 1.73 3.74
N ALA A 62 -9.86 2.83 3.81
CA ALA A 62 -10.02 3.74 2.67
C ALA A 62 -8.70 4.34 2.21
N ARG A 63 -7.84 4.76 3.15
CA ARG A 63 -6.51 5.33 2.84
C ARG A 63 -5.57 4.31 2.18
N LEU A 64 -5.50 3.10 2.73
CA LEU A 64 -4.68 2.03 2.16
C LEU A 64 -5.19 1.60 0.78
N GLN A 65 -6.51 1.48 0.61
CA GLN A 65 -7.14 1.15 -0.66
C GLN A 65 -6.80 2.20 -1.73
N HIS A 66 -6.91 3.48 -1.39
CA HIS A 66 -6.53 4.57 -2.29
C HIS A 66 -5.06 4.46 -2.74
N HIS A 67 -4.13 4.21 -1.82
CA HIS A 67 -2.72 4.05 -2.22
C HIS A 67 -2.51 2.82 -3.11
N ILE A 68 -3.10 1.67 -2.74
CA ILE A 68 -2.96 0.43 -3.52
C ILE A 68 -3.49 0.65 -4.93
N GLU A 69 -4.65 1.26 -5.12
CA GLU A 69 -5.24 1.49 -6.46
C GLU A 69 -4.41 2.42 -7.35
N ASN A 70 -3.59 3.30 -6.77
CA ASN A 70 -2.79 4.29 -7.49
C ASN A 70 -1.29 3.93 -7.58
N CYS A 71 -0.84 2.84 -6.96
CA CYS A 71 0.58 2.50 -6.84
C CYS A 71 0.87 1.07 -7.34
N SER A 72 1.40 0.95 -8.56
CA SER A 72 1.72 -0.34 -9.21
C SER A 72 2.47 -1.34 -8.32
N PRO A 73 3.57 -0.99 -7.62
CA PRO A 73 4.25 -1.96 -6.76
C PRO A 73 3.39 -2.43 -5.58
N CYS A 74 2.52 -1.57 -5.04
CA CYS A 74 1.58 -1.96 -3.98
C CYS A 74 0.45 -2.85 -4.50
N ILE A 75 -0.02 -2.66 -5.74
CA ILE A 75 -0.98 -3.57 -6.38
C ILE A 75 -0.41 -4.98 -6.47
N GLU A 76 0.82 -5.10 -6.95
CA GLU A 76 1.49 -6.40 -7.12
C GLU A 76 1.72 -7.10 -5.78
N ALA A 77 2.25 -6.37 -4.79
CA ALA A 77 2.50 -6.90 -3.46
C ALA A 77 1.20 -7.30 -2.75
N TYR A 78 0.17 -6.44 -2.75
CA TYR A 78 -1.15 -6.75 -2.22
C TYR A 78 -1.74 -8.02 -2.86
N GLY A 79 -1.67 -8.13 -4.20
CA GLY A 79 -2.18 -9.29 -4.92
C GLY A 79 -1.43 -10.58 -4.58
N LEU A 80 -0.15 -10.51 -4.20
CA LEU A 80 0.59 -11.66 -3.70
C LEU A 80 0.14 -12.06 -2.29
N GLU A 81 0.03 -11.09 -1.38
CA GLU A 81 -0.39 -11.33 0.00
C GLU A 81 -1.82 -11.89 0.07
N GLU A 82 -2.74 -11.37 -0.73
CA GLU A 82 -4.10 -11.89 -0.82
C GLU A 82 -4.13 -13.36 -1.28
N LYS A 83 -3.34 -13.70 -2.31
CA LYS A 83 -3.22 -15.08 -2.82
C LYS A 83 -2.61 -16.00 -1.77
N LEU A 84 -1.57 -15.54 -1.06
CA LEU A 84 -0.93 -16.28 0.01
C LEU A 84 -1.93 -16.57 1.14
N LYS A 85 -2.65 -15.54 1.59
CA LYS A 85 -3.69 -15.69 2.62
C LYS A 85 -4.78 -16.67 2.22
N ARG A 86 -5.26 -16.58 0.97
CA ARG A 86 -6.26 -17.51 0.42
C ARG A 86 -5.74 -18.95 0.40
N LEU A 87 -4.48 -19.14 0.02
CA LEU A 87 -3.84 -20.46 0.03
C LEU A 87 -3.75 -21.02 1.46
N LEU A 88 -3.29 -20.22 2.42
CA LEU A 88 -3.21 -20.60 3.82
C LEU A 88 -4.58 -20.94 4.40
N SER A 89 -5.61 -20.14 4.12
CA SER A 89 -6.97 -20.45 4.55
C SER A 89 -7.45 -21.80 4.00
N THR A 90 -7.13 -22.11 2.75
CA THR A 90 -7.55 -23.36 2.09
C THR A 90 -6.78 -24.59 2.61
N LYS A 91 -5.49 -24.43 2.93
CA LYS A 91 -4.60 -25.56 3.30
C LYS A 91 -4.44 -25.76 4.80
N CYS A 92 -4.61 -24.70 5.57
CA CYS A 92 -4.32 -24.65 7.00
C CYS A 92 -5.50 -24.15 7.85
N GLY A 93 -6.67 -23.87 7.25
CA GLY A 93 -7.85 -23.35 7.93
C GLY A 93 -8.51 -24.30 8.95
N GLY A 94 -8.01 -25.54 9.08
CA GLY A 94 -8.51 -26.53 10.04
C GLY A 94 -9.92 -27.06 9.72
N GLU A 95 -10.41 -27.97 10.55
CA GLU A 95 -11.81 -28.40 10.49
C GLU A 95 -12.72 -27.33 11.10
N ARG A 96 -13.93 -27.18 10.55
CA ARG A 96 -14.92 -26.28 11.13
C ARG A 96 -15.18 -26.68 12.58
N ALA A 97 -15.08 -25.70 13.49
CA ALA A 97 -15.38 -25.91 14.90
C ALA A 97 -16.73 -26.63 15.08
N PRO A 98 -16.80 -27.70 15.91
CA PRO A 98 -18.02 -28.46 16.13
C PRO A 98 -19.19 -27.59 16.57
N GLU A 99 -20.40 -27.92 16.11
CA GLU A 99 -21.62 -27.17 16.42
C GLU A 99 -21.87 -27.07 17.94
N SER A 100 -21.59 -28.14 18.69
CA SER A 100 -21.72 -28.16 20.15
C SER A 100 -20.83 -27.12 20.84
N LEU A 101 -19.61 -26.88 20.33
CA LEU A 101 -18.72 -25.84 20.85
C LEU A 101 -19.26 -24.44 20.54
N ARG A 102 -19.75 -24.22 19.31
CA ARG A 102 -20.35 -22.95 18.88
C ARG A 102 -21.57 -22.59 19.73
N GLN A 103 -22.45 -23.55 19.97
CA GLN A 103 -23.66 -23.37 20.79
C GLN A 103 -23.30 -23.02 22.24
N ARG A 104 -22.37 -23.76 22.84
CA ARG A 104 -21.89 -23.49 24.21
C ARG A 104 -21.31 -22.08 24.33
N LEU A 105 -20.42 -21.67 23.41
CA LEU A 105 -19.84 -20.33 23.41
C LEU A 105 -20.90 -19.23 23.27
N THR A 106 -21.90 -19.44 22.41
CA THR A 106 -22.99 -18.48 22.19
C THR A 106 -23.84 -18.28 23.46
N LEU A 107 -24.11 -19.35 24.20
CA LEU A 107 -24.86 -19.29 25.46
C LEU A 107 -24.08 -18.55 26.55
N GLU A 108 -22.80 -18.87 26.73
CA GLU A 108 -21.95 -18.21 27.74
C GLU A 108 -21.74 -16.73 27.44
N TYR A 109 -21.52 -16.36 26.17
CA TYR A 109 -21.40 -14.95 25.77
C TYR A 109 -22.65 -14.14 26.18
N ARG A 110 -23.85 -14.65 25.87
CA ARG A 110 -25.12 -13.99 26.22
C ARG A 110 -25.33 -13.86 27.73
N ARG A 111 -24.80 -14.79 28.52
CA ARG A 111 -24.90 -14.76 29.98
C ARG A 111 -24.11 -13.61 30.59
N VAL A 112 -22.93 -13.32 30.05
CA VAL A 112 -22.03 -12.28 30.58
C VAL A 112 -22.58 -10.88 30.34
N THR A 113 -23.25 -10.62 29.22
CA THR A 113 -23.75 -9.27 28.85
C THR A 113 -24.89 -8.74 29.75
N ILE A 114 -25.55 -9.59 30.55
CA ILE A 114 -26.68 -9.18 31.41
C ILE A 114 -26.20 -8.64 32.77
N VAL A 115 -24.94 -8.87 33.16
CA VAL A 115 -24.47 -8.56 34.52
C VAL A 115 -24.06 -7.09 34.68
N GLU A 116 -23.77 -6.35 33.60
CA GLU A 116 -23.27 -4.98 33.69
C GLU A 116 -24.36 -3.90 33.78
N THR A 117 -25.63 -4.17 33.47
CA THR A 117 -26.70 -3.15 33.50
C THR A 117 -27.49 -3.08 34.82
N ARG A 118 -26.94 -3.60 35.92
CA ARG A 118 -27.60 -3.58 37.24
C ARG A 118 -26.60 -3.16 38.33
N GLY A 119 -26.01 -2.00 38.17
CA GLY A 119 -25.02 -1.47 39.11
C GLY A 119 -24.84 0.04 39.07
N GLU A 120 -25.85 0.81 38.68
CA GLU A 120 -25.84 2.26 38.81
C GLU A 120 -27.16 2.71 39.44
N SER A 121 -27.09 3.02 40.73
CA SER A 121 -28.11 3.69 41.54
C SER A 121 -27.39 4.54 42.57
#